data_AF-A0A257PBE9-F1
#
_entry.id   AF-A0A257PBE9-F1
#
_cell.length_a   1.000
_cell.length_b   1.000
_cell.length_c   1.000
_cell.angle_alpha   90.00
_cell.angle_beta   90.00
_cell.angle_gamma   90.00
#
_symmetry.space_group_name_H-M   'P 1'
#
loop_
_entity.id
_entity.type
_entity.pdbx_description
1 polymer ?
#
loop_
_entity_poly.entity_id
_entity_poly.type
_entity_poly.pdbx_seq_one_letter_code
_entity_poly.pdbx_strand_id
1 'polypeptide(L)' 'MSSSVTPKPVSLSGLTEMEAKEFHKIFVVSFIGFTFVAIIAHILVWSWRPWIPGPNGYSTAMLTTHAHLAVAYVASAFT' A
#
# COMPACT_ATOMS: atom_id res chain seq x y z
N MET A 1 -55.70 -19.47 7.48
CA MET A 1 -54.60 -18.56 7.05
C MET A 1 -53.70 -18.34 8.26
N SER A 2 -52.56 -19.04 8.32
CA SER A 2 -51.58 -18.95 9.42
C SER A 2 -50.32 -18.29 8.88
N SER A 3 -50.02 -17.09 9.36
CA SER A 3 -48.82 -16.35 9.04
C SER A 3 -47.62 -17.01 9.72
N SER A 4 -46.89 -17.85 8.99
CA SER A 4 -45.61 -18.41 9.43
C SER A 4 -44.58 -17.28 9.55
N VAL A 5 -44.32 -16.85 10.78
CA VAL A 5 -43.15 -16.04 11.14
C VAL A 5 -41.90 -16.81 10.70
N THR A 6 -41.26 -16.38 9.64
CA THR A 6 -39.97 -16.93 9.18
C THR A 6 -38.87 -16.40 10.09
N PRO A 7 -38.23 -17.20 10.97
CA PRO A 7 -37.04 -16.76 11.70
C PRO A 7 -35.93 -16.45 10.68
N LYS A 8 -35.31 -15.28 10.83
CA LYS A 8 -34.28 -14.77 9.91
C LYS A 8 -33.20 -15.84 9.69
N PRO A 9 -32.85 -16.21 8.44
CA PRO A 9 -31.89 -17.27 8.18
C PRO A 9 -30.52 -16.89 8.75
N VAL A 10 -29.98 -17.77 9.60
CA VAL A 10 -28.57 -17.71 10.02
C VAL A 10 -27.69 -17.90 8.79
N SER A 11 -26.71 -17.03 8.61
CA SER A 11 -25.80 -17.08 7.46
C SER A 11 -24.93 -18.35 7.50
N LEU A 12 -24.32 -18.74 6.38
CA LEU A 12 -23.42 -19.91 6.30
C LEU A 12 -22.22 -19.84 7.26
N SER A 13 -21.90 -18.66 7.77
CA SER A 13 -20.87 -18.42 8.78
C SER A 13 -21.36 -18.59 10.23
N GLY A 14 -22.65 -18.92 10.44
CA GLY A 14 -23.25 -19.15 11.77
C GLY A 14 -23.54 -17.88 12.59
N LEU A 15 -23.34 -16.70 12.01
CA LEU A 15 -23.52 -15.41 12.68
C LEU A 15 -24.86 -14.77 12.30
N THR A 16 -25.51 -14.14 13.28
CA THR A 16 -26.63 -13.25 13.02
C THR A 16 -26.12 -11.99 12.31
N GLU A 17 -26.93 -11.36 11.44
CA GLU A 17 -26.47 -10.13 10.75
C GLU A 17 -26.08 -8.99 11.72
N MET A 18 -26.59 -9.01 12.96
CA MET A 18 -26.17 -8.05 13.98
C MET A 18 -24.72 -8.27 14.39
N GLU A 19 -24.36 -9.50 14.75
CA GLU A 19 -23.01 -9.82 15.19
C GLU A 19 -22.00 -9.57 14.06
N ALA A 20 -22.32 -10.00 12.84
CA ALA A 20 -21.46 -9.76 11.68
C ALA A 20 -21.18 -8.25 11.45
N LYS A 21 -22.17 -7.39 11.72
CA LYS A 21 -22.03 -5.94 11.56
C LYS A 21 -21.21 -5.30 12.68
N GLU A 22 -21.28 -5.84 13.89
CA GLU A 22 -20.44 -5.41 15.01
C GLU A 22 -18.96 -5.75 14.78
N PHE A 23 -18.65 -6.98 14.35
CA PHE A 23 -17.29 -7.37 13.96
C PHE A 23 -16.77 -6.55 12.78
N HIS A 24 -17.62 -6.32 11.77
CA HIS A 24 -17.24 -5.52 10.62
C HIS A 24 -16.94 -4.06 11.02
N LYS A 25 -17.73 -3.47 11.92
CA LYS A 25 -17.51 -2.10 12.39
C LYS A 25 -16.15 -1.93 13.07
N ILE A 26 -15.79 -2.83 13.99
CA ILE A 26 -14.49 -2.74 14.68
C ILE A 26 -13.32 -3.00 13.73
N PHE A 27 -13.49 -3.94 12.79
CA PHE A 27 -12.48 -4.22 11.76
C PHE A 27 -12.25 -3.02 10.83
N VAL A 28 -13.31 -2.37 10.37
CA VAL A 28 -13.17 -1.21 9.46
C VAL A 28 -12.50 -0.03 10.17
N VAL A 29 -12.82 0.22 11.44
CA VAL A 29 -12.17 1.30 12.21
C VAL A 29 -10.66 1.07 12.34
N SER A 30 -10.24 -0.15 12.71
CA SER A 30 -8.81 -0.46 12.86
C SER A 30 -8.09 -0.53 11.51
N PHE A 31 -8.74 -1.07 10.48
CA PHE A 31 -8.22 -1.12 9.11
C PHE A 31 -7.96 0.28 8.55
N ILE A 32 -8.91 1.21 8.70
CA ILE A 32 -8.72 2.60 8.27
C ILE A 32 -7.55 3.27 9.00
N GLY A 33 -7.45 3.07 10.32
CA GLY A 33 -6.33 3.59 11.10
C GLY A 33 -4.98 3.06 10.63
N PHE A 34 -4.88 1.75 10.38
CA PHE A 34 -3.68 1.12 9.82
C PHE A 34 -3.35 1.65 8.42
N THR A 35 -4.34 1.73 7.52
CA THR A 35 -4.15 2.22 6.15
C THR A 35 -3.65 3.66 6.14
N PHE A 36 -4.14 4.51 7.04
CA PHE A 36 -3.66 5.90 7.15
C PHE A 36 -2.16 5.95 7.46
N VAL A 37 -1.71 5.17 8.45
CA VAL A 37 -0.28 5.07 8.80
C VAL A 37 0.51 4.48 7.63
N ALA A 38 -0.01 3.45 6.96
CA ALA A 38 0.64 2.82 5.82
C ALA A 38 0.86 3.81 4.66
N ILE A 39 -0.11 4.67 4.34
CA ILE A 39 0.03 5.69 3.29
C ILE A 39 1.21 6.62 3.60
N ILE A 40 1.31 7.11 4.84
CA ILE A 40 2.41 8.00 5.25
C ILE A 40 3.77 7.30 5.12
N ALA A 41 3.87 6.05 5.58
CA ALA A 41 5.10 5.27 5.48
C ALA A 41 5.52 5.02 4.03
N HIS A 42 4.56 4.76 3.12
CA HIS A 42 4.85 4.54 1.70
C HIS A 42 5.30 5.83 1.00
N ILE A 43 4.75 6.99 1.35
CA ILE A 43 5.23 8.28 0.82
C ILE A 43 6.67 8.55 1.28
N LEU A 44 6.97 8.27 2.54
CA LEU A 44 8.32 8.45 3.08
C LEU A 44 9.33 7.53 2.39
N VAL A 45 9.01 6.24 2.26
CA VAL A 45 9.91 5.28 1.61
C VAL A 45 10.04 5.54 0.11
N TRP A 46 8.98 6.04 -0.54
CA TRP A 46 9.03 6.50 -1.92
C TRP A 46 9.99 7.69 -2.09
N SER A 47 9.98 8.62 -1.15
CA SER A 47 10.89 9.77 -1.17
C SER A 47 12.36 9.36 -0.99
N TRP A 48 12.62 8.27 -0.26
CA TRP A 48 13.96 7.73 -0.07
C TRP A 48 14.46 6.86 -1.24
N ARG A 49 13.60 5.99 -1.77
CA ARG A 49 13.89 5.06 -2.87
C ARG A 49 12.67 4.99 -3.80
N PRO A 50 12.55 5.90 -4.77
CA PRO A 50 11.41 5.92 -5.68
C PRO A 50 11.44 4.65 -6.54
N TRP A 51 10.34 3.89 -6.52
CA TRP A 51 10.24 2.59 -7.18
C TRP A 51 9.43 2.62 -8.49
N ILE A 52 9.01 3.78 -8.96
CA ILE A 52 8.57 3.94 -10.35
C ILE A 52 9.56 4.89 -11.02
N PRO A 53 10.36 4.40 -11.98
CA PRO A 53 11.21 5.25 -12.77
C PRO A 53 10.32 6.04 -13.74
N GLY A 54 10.72 7.27 -14.06
CA GLY A 54 10.04 8.08 -15.06
C GLY A 54 10.12 7.46 -16.48
N PRO A 55 9.71 8.21 -17.52
CA PRO A 55 9.62 7.73 -18.91
C PRO A 55 10.90 7.07 -19.46
N ASN A 56 12.05 7.34 -18.85
CA ASN A 56 13.36 6.85 -19.25
C ASN A 56 13.86 5.62 -18.43
N GLY A 57 12.99 5.00 -17.62
CA GLY A 57 13.26 3.74 -16.92
C GLY A 57 14.37 3.78 -15.86
N TYR A 58 14.59 2.66 -15.15
CA TYR A 58 15.66 2.54 -14.14
C TYR A 58 17.07 2.58 -14.75
N SER A 59 17.18 2.35 -16.06
CA SER A 59 18.45 2.34 -16.79
C SER A 59 19.13 3.71 -16.81
N THR A 60 18.36 4.80 -16.81
CA THR A 60 18.94 6.15 -16.75
C THR A 60 19.48 6.50 -15.37
N ALA A 61 18.83 6.08 -14.28
CA ALA A 61 19.32 6.36 -12.92
C ALA A 61 20.69 5.72 -12.64
N MET A 62 20.89 4.47 -13.05
CA MET A 62 22.19 3.79 -12.98
C MET A 62 23.20 4.41 -13.95
N LEU A 63 22.83 4.61 -15.22
CA LEU A 63 23.75 5.15 -16.24
C LEU A 63 24.23 6.57 -15.88
N THR A 64 23.35 7.45 -15.42
CA THR A 64 23.70 8.81 -14.99
C THR A 64 24.65 8.77 -13.80
N THR A 65 24.38 7.95 -12.78
CA THR A 65 25.26 7.82 -11.61
C THR A 65 26.67 7.34 -12.00
N HIS A 66 26.77 6.31 -12.86
CA HIS A 66 28.07 5.81 -13.32
C HIS A 66 28.78 6.78 -14.27
N ALA A 67 28.06 7.48 -15.13
CA ALA A 67 28.62 8.51 -16.01
C ALA A 67 29.23 9.66 -15.21
N HIS A 68 28.55 10.14 -14.15
CA HIS A 68 29.10 11.18 -13.28
C HIS A 68 30.37 10.73 -12.56
N LEU A 69 30.40 9.51 -12.04
CA LEU A 69 31.59 8.96 -11.37
C LEU A 69 32.76 8.77 -12.34
N ALA A 70 32.50 8.32 -13.57
CA ALA A 70 33.52 8.18 -14.61
C ALA A 70 34.10 9.54 -15.04
N VAL A 71 33.26 10.55 -15.25
CA VAL A 71 33.71 11.91 -15.59
C VAL A 71 34.52 12.52 -14.44
N ALA A 72 34.07 12.35 -13.19
CA ALA A 72 34.79 12.83 -12.01
C ALA A 72 36.16 12.15 -11.87
N TYR A 73 36.23 10.84 -12.09
CA TYR A 73 37.50 10.08 -12.05
C TYR A 73 38.47 10.53 -13.14
N VAL A 74 38.00 10.66 -14.38
CA VAL A 74 38.82 11.15 -15.50
C VAL A 74 39.28 12.58 -15.24
N ALA A 75 38.40 13.48 -14.80
CA ALA A 75 38.77 14.85 -14.47
C ALA A 75 39.83 14.93 -13.34
N SER A 76 39.73 14.06 -12.34
CA SER A 76 40.72 13.96 -11.26
C SER A 76 42.07 13.38 -11.70
N ALA A 77 42.12 12.64 -12.81
CA ALA A 77 43.36 12.10 -13.35
C ALA A 77 44.18 13.13 -14.14
N PHE A 78 43.62 14.30 -14.44
CA PHE A 78 44.25 15.39 -15.19
C PHE A 78 44.55 16.65 -14.34
N THR A 79 44.34 16.59 -13.03
CA THR A 79 44.75 17.64 -12.06
C THR A 79 45.77 17.05 -11.11
#